data_AF-A0A2S2N7B0-F1
#
_entry.id   AF-A0A2S2N7B0-F1
#
_cell.length_a   1.000
_cell.length_b   1.000
_cell.length_c   1.000
_cell.angle_alpha   90.00
_cell.angle_beta   90.00
_cell.angle_gamma   90.00
#
_symmetry.space_group_name_H-M   'P 1'
#
loop_
_entity.id
_entity.type
_entity.pdbx_description
1 polymer ?
#
loop_
_entity_poly.entity_id
_entity_poly.type
_entity_poly.pdbx_seq_one_letter_code
_entity_poly.pdbx_strand_id
1 'polypeptide(L)'
;STLTTSLKKLQEQDLLLFDSIQIINDVEKSFETLRGQIGLKIQSKLKNVLEKNNGLTLLKNISRMLSGTGDIEGLNGFPEDISSRDIPYFKYAPITSVDVERSFSVYKTLLSNNRRSFKFENIRKHIIIQCNHAED
;
A
#
# COMPACT_ATOMS: atom_id res chain seq x y z
N SER A 1 -6.98 -20.03 5.87
CA SER A 1 -6.09 -19.84 7.04
C SER A 1 -6.11 -18.37 7.44
N THR A 2 -5.63 -18.02 8.64
CA THR A 2 -5.53 -16.62 9.13
C THR A 2 -4.83 -15.71 8.11
N LEU A 3 -3.74 -16.19 7.49
CA LEU A 3 -3.02 -15.46 6.44
C LEU A 3 -3.88 -15.16 5.21
N THR A 4 -4.66 -16.13 4.71
CA THR A 4 -5.53 -15.91 3.55
C THR A 4 -6.59 -14.84 3.83
N THR A 5 -7.16 -14.85 5.03
CA THR A 5 -8.15 -13.84 5.42
C THR A 5 -7.51 -12.46 5.52
N SER A 6 -6.32 -12.35 6.12
CA SER A 6 -5.57 -11.09 6.15
C SER A 6 -5.24 -10.57 4.76
N LEU A 7 -4.77 -11.43 3.85
CA LEU A 7 -4.47 -11.03 2.46
C LEU A 7 -5.71 -10.53 1.72
N LYS A 8 -6.87 -11.19 1.90
CA LYS A 8 -8.13 -10.72 1.30
C LYS A 8 -8.53 -9.34 1.82
N LYS A 9 -8.42 -9.09 3.12
CA LYS A 9 -8.70 -7.78 3.71
C LYS A 9 -7.76 -6.71 3.15
N LEU A 10 -6.46 -7.00 3.04
CA LEU A 10 -5.47 -6.08 2.45
C LEU A 10 -5.69 -5.81 0.96
N GLN A 11 -6.50 -6.63 0.29
CA GLN A 11 -6.90 -6.41 -1.10
C GLN A 11 -8.15 -5.53 -1.18
N GLU A 12 -8.93 -5.32 -0.13
CA GLU A 12 -10.13 -4.48 -0.17
C GLU A 12 -9.76 -3.00 -0.44
N GLN A 13 -10.69 -2.25 -1.05
CA GLN A 13 -10.52 -0.82 -1.29
C GLN A 13 -10.91 -0.01 -0.06
N ASP A 14 -10.47 1.25 0.00
CA ASP A 14 -10.81 2.23 1.04
C ASP A 14 -10.42 1.83 2.47
N LEU A 15 -9.52 0.86 2.61
CA LEU A 15 -8.98 0.46 3.89
C LEU A 15 -8.09 1.57 4.46
N LEU A 16 -8.29 1.92 5.73
CA LEU A 16 -7.44 2.89 6.40
C LEU A 16 -6.00 2.37 6.49
N LEU A 17 -5.03 3.27 6.37
CA LEU A 17 -3.62 2.92 6.54
C LEU A 17 -3.37 2.29 7.91
N PHE A 18 -4.02 2.81 8.96
CA PHE A 18 -3.91 2.26 10.31
C PHE A 18 -4.37 0.80 10.38
N ASP A 19 -5.55 0.49 9.83
CA ASP A 19 -6.11 -0.87 9.82
C ASP A 19 -5.25 -1.81 8.99
N SER A 20 -4.76 -1.33 7.85
CA SER A 20 -3.82 -2.03 6.97
C SER A 20 -2.54 -2.45 7.70
N ILE A 21 -1.91 -1.52 8.43
CA ILE A 21 -0.72 -1.79 9.24
C ILE A 21 -1.03 -2.77 10.38
N GLN A 22 -2.20 -2.65 11.00
CA GLN A 22 -2.60 -3.56 12.07
C GLN A 22 -2.76 -5.00 11.58
N ILE A 23 -3.35 -5.20 10.39
CA ILE A 23 -3.45 -6.52 9.77
C ILE A 23 -2.05 -7.14 9.54
N ILE A 24 -1.07 -6.34 9.07
CA ILE A 24 0.31 -6.81 8.93
C ILE A 24 0.89 -7.22 10.29
N ASN A 25 0.75 -6.37 11.31
CA ASN A 25 1.28 -6.64 12.64
C ASN A 25 0.67 -7.92 13.26
N ASP A 26 -0.63 -8.15 13.04
CA ASP A 26 -1.30 -9.36 13.52
C ASP A 26 -0.82 -10.61 12.77
N VAL A 27 -0.54 -10.50 11.47
CA VAL A 27 0.10 -11.59 10.70
C VAL A 27 1.52 -11.86 11.23
N GLU A 28 2.34 -10.83 11.43
CA GLU A 28 3.69 -10.96 12.02
C GLU A 28 3.64 -11.72 13.35
N LYS A 29 2.80 -11.29 14.30
CA LYS A 29 2.60 -11.96 15.60
C LYS A 29 2.15 -13.40 15.47
N SER A 30 1.23 -13.69 14.54
CA SER A 30 0.76 -15.06 14.34
C SER A 30 1.91 -15.98 13.85
N PHE A 31 2.85 -15.44 13.07
CA PHE A 31 3.99 -16.19 12.56
C PHE A 31 5.02 -16.46 13.66
N GLU A 32 5.19 -15.58 14.65
CA GLU A 32 6.06 -15.80 15.82
C GLU A 32 5.67 -17.06 16.61
N THR A 33 4.40 -17.48 16.54
CA THR A 33 3.93 -18.70 17.23
C THR A 33 4.33 -20.00 16.54
N LEU A 34 4.82 -19.94 15.28
CA LEU A 34 5.22 -21.12 14.52
C LEU A 34 6.41 -21.83 15.18
N ARG A 35 6.38 -23.16 15.18
CA ARG A 35 7.40 -24.00 15.80
C ARG A 35 8.05 -24.94 14.79
N GLY A 36 9.19 -25.49 15.16
CA GLY A 36 9.96 -26.43 14.33
C GLY A 36 10.77 -25.75 13.23
N GLN A 37 11.62 -26.53 12.57
CA GLN A 37 12.59 -26.03 11.60
C GLN A 37 11.96 -25.28 10.42
N ILE A 38 10.81 -25.76 9.94
CA ILE A 38 10.07 -25.11 8.85
C ILE A 38 9.46 -23.78 9.32
N GLY A 39 8.85 -23.75 10.51
CA GLY A 39 8.29 -22.54 11.11
C GLY A 39 9.32 -21.43 11.28
N LEU A 40 10.50 -21.78 11.79
CA LEU A 40 11.61 -20.83 11.96
C LEU A 40 12.10 -20.25 10.61
N LYS A 41 12.16 -21.08 9.56
CA LYS A 41 12.51 -20.59 8.21
C LYS A 41 11.47 -19.61 7.67
N ILE A 42 10.18 -19.89 7.89
CA ILE A 42 9.08 -19.03 7.47
C ILE A 42 9.12 -17.68 8.22
N GLN A 43 9.30 -17.71 9.54
CA GLN A 43 9.47 -16.50 10.37
C GLN A 43 10.63 -15.64 9.89
N SER A 44 11.80 -16.25 9.71
CA SER A 44 13.00 -15.55 9.23
C SER A 44 12.79 -14.93 7.86
N LYS A 45 12.11 -15.64 6.94
CA LYS A 45 11.79 -15.10 5.62
C LYS A 45 10.85 -13.91 5.69
N LEU A 46 9.77 -13.99 6.48
CA LEU A 46 8.82 -12.90 6.66
C LEU A 46 9.52 -11.67 7.23
N LYS A 47 10.24 -11.84 8.34
CA LYS A 47 10.99 -10.77 9.01
C LYS A 47 11.94 -10.07 8.03
N ASN A 48 12.77 -10.84 7.31
CA ASN A 48 13.71 -10.27 6.34
C ASN A 48 13.02 -9.56 5.15
N VAL A 49 11.82 -9.98 4.74
CA VAL A 49 11.05 -9.27 3.69
C VAL A 49 10.52 -7.94 4.21
N LEU A 50 9.96 -7.91 5.42
CA LEU A 50 9.35 -6.71 5.99
C LEU A 50 10.40 -5.68 6.41
N GLU A 51 11.50 -6.12 7.02
CA GLU A 51 12.61 -5.23 7.43
C GLU A 51 13.32 -4.57 6.25
N LYS A 52 13.39 -5.25 5.10
CA LYS A 52 14.00 -4.68 3.88
C LYS A 52 13.06 -3.76 3.11
N ASN A 53 11.78 -3.70 3.50
CA ASN A 53 10.81 -2.84 2.85
C ASN A 53 10.78 -1.46 3.52
N ASN A 54 11.67 -0.58 3.08
CA ASN A 54 11.74 0.80 3.58
C ASN A 54 10.41 1.57 3.40
N GLY A 55 9.66 1.27 2.34
CA GLY A 55 8.35 1.88 2.11
C GLY A 55 7.31 1.48 3.17
N LEU A 56 7.32 0.22 3.60
CA LEU A 56 6.47 -0.22 4.72
C LEU A 56 6.88 0.46 6.03
N THR A 57 8.19 0.58 6.29
CA THR A 57 8.69 1.32 7.47
C THR A 57 8.21 2.76 7.47
N LEU A 58 8.26 3.42 6.32
CA LEU A 58 7.74 4.78 6.13
C LEU A 58 6.25 4.87 6.43
N LEU A 59 5.45 3.96 5.85
CA LEU A 59 4.00 3.90 6.06
C LEU A 59 3.63 3.61 7.52
N LYS A 60 4.40 2.78 8.24
CA LYS A 60 4.25 2.58 9.69
C LYS A 60 4.48 3.89 10.45
N ASN A 61 5.45 4.71 10.07
CA ASN A 61 5.71 6.02 10.71
C ASN A 61 4.58 7.01 10.46
N ILE A 62 4.12 7.13 9.21
CA ILE A 62 2.97 7.97 8.85
C ILE A 62 1.73 7.56 9.64
N SER A 63 1.47 6.25 9.75
CA SER A 63 0.35 5.74 10.55
C SER A 63 0.46 6.17 12.00
N ARG A 64 1.65 6.14 12.62
CA ARG A 64 1.85 6.61 14.00
C ARG A 64 1.59 8.12 14.13
N MET A 65 2.03 8.92 13.17
CA MET A 65 1.77 10.37 13.14
C MET A 65 0.27 10.67 13.00
N LEU A 66 -0.43 9.95 12.11
CA LEU A 66 -1.89 10.06 11.97
C LEU A 66 -2.63 9.72 13.27
N SER A 67 -2.09 8.79 14.07
CA SER A 67 -2.62 8.44 15.39
C SER A 67 -2.14 9.35 16.53
N GLY A 68 -1.32 10.37 16.25
CA GLY A 68 -0.77 11.28 17.26
C GLY A 68 0.28 10.66 18.20
N THR A 69 0.85 9.51 17.84
CA THR A 69 1.87 8.79 18.64
C THR A 69 3.26 8.79 17.99
N GLY A 70 3.40 9.45 16.84
CA GLY A 70 4.64 9.54 16.08
C GLY A 70 5.21 10.96 16.04
N ASP A 71 6.53 11.06 15.92
CA ASP A 71 7.27 12.31 15.83
C ASP A 71 7.72 12.61 14.39
N ILE A 72 8.00 13.89 14.13
CA ILE A 72 8.44 14.39 12.81
C ILE A 72 9.78 13.78 12.40
N GLU A 73 10.63 13.38 13.35
CA GLU A 73 11.86 12.61 13.09
C GLU A 73 11.59 11.27 12.40
N GLY A 74 10.38 10.72 12.54
CA GLY A 74 9.92 9.54 11.82
C GLY A 74 9.77 9.76 10.30
N LEU A 75 9.85 11.01 9.83
CA LEU A 75 9.89 11.35 8.42
C LEU A 75 11.31 11.37 7.84
N ASN A 76 12.36 11.06 8.62
CA ASN A 76 13.70 10.91 8.07
C ASN A 76 13.72 9.83 6.98
N GLY A 77 14.03 10.22 5.74
CA GLY A 77 13.95 9.36 4.56
C GLY A 77 12.69 9.55 3.70
N PHE A 78 11.82 10.50 4.04
CA PHE A 78 10.78 10.98 3.13
C PHE A 78 11.41 11.72 1.93
N PRO A 79 10.75 11.67 0.76
CA PRO A 79 10.98 12.64 -0.30
C PRO A 79 10.91 14.09 0.23
N GLU A 80 11.85 14.94 -0.17
CA GLU A 80 11.97 16.34 0.28
C GLU A 80 10.72 17.19 0.00
N ASP A 81 9.87 16.74 -0.93
CA ASP A 81 8.63 17.38 -1.34
C ASP A 81 7.44 17.11 -0.41
N ILE A 82 7.58 16.21 0.59
CA ILE A 82 6.48 15.85 1.47
C ILE A 82 6.69 16.43 2.88
N SER A 83 5.73 17.24 3.30
CA SER A 83 5.75 17.96 4.58
C SER A 83 4.78 17.34 5.59
N SER A 84 4.85 17.82 6.84
CA SER A 84 3.89 17.42 7.89
C SER A 84 2.43 17.75 7.53
N ARG A 85 2.19 18.70 6.61
CA ARG A 85 0.85 19.06 6.14
C ARG A 85 0.23 18.01 5.23
N ASP A 86 1.06 17.16 4.64
CA ASP A 86 0.64 16.15 3.67
C ASP A 86 0.26 14.82 4.33
N ILE A 87 0.65 14.63 5.59
CA ILE A 87 0.38 13.43 6.39
C ILE A 87 -1.11 13.03 6.38
N PRO A 88 -2.09 13.95 6.54
CA PRO A 88 -3.51 13.60 6.46
C PRO A 88 -3.94 12.96 5.14
N TYR A 89 -3.25 13.26 4.02
CA TYR A 89 -3.58 12.68 2.71
C TYR A 89 -3.21 11.20 2.61
N PHE A 90 -2.37 10.69 3.51
CA PHE A 90 -2.01 9.27 3.57
C PHE A 90 -3.00 8.41 4.37
N LYS A 91 -4.13 8.98 4.82
CA LYS A 91 -5.14 8.26 5.63
C LYS A 91 -5.60 6.94 4.99
N TYR A 92 -5.70 6.91 3.66
CA TYR A 92 -6.10 5.76 2.86
C TYR A 92 -4.98 5.27 1.93
N ALA A 93 -3.71 5.51 2.31
CA ALA A 93 -2.58 5.10 1.48
C ALA A 93 -2.57 3.57 1.31
N PRO A 94 -2.60 3.06 0.06
CA PRO A 94 -2.61 1.64 -0.19
C PRO A 94 -1.25 1.02 0.15
N ILE A 95 -1.26 -0.14 0.82
CA ILE A 95 -0.05 -0.87 1.20
C ILE A 95 0.23 -2.08 0.28
N THR A 96 -0.66 -2.35 -0.67
CA THR A 96 -0.53 -3.44 -1.66
C THR A 96 -0.53 -2.88 -3.09
N SER A 97 -0.02 -3.65 -4.05
CA SER A 97 -0.05 -3.28 -5.47
C SER A 97 -1.42 -3.43 -6.12
N VAL A 98 -2.41 -3.92 -5.38
CA VAL A 98 -3.69 -4.35 -5.95
C VAL A 98 -4.46 -3.15 -6.51
N ASP A 99 -4.40 -1.99 -5.85
CA ASP A 99 -5.01 -0.77 -6.36
C ASP A 99 -4.36 -0.29 -7.66
N VAL A 100 -3.04 -0.41 -7.77
CA VAL A 100 -2.30 -0.14 -9.00
C VAL A 100 -2.77 -1.09 -10.11
N GLU A 101 -2.86 -2.39 -9.83
CA GLU A 101 -3.33 -3.40 -10.78
C GLU A 101 -4.77 -3.12 -11.26
N ARG A 102 -5.67 -2.73 -10.36
CA ARG A 102 -7.03 -2.29 -10.70
C ARG A 102 -7.01 -1.07 -11.62
N SER A 103 -6.24 -0.04 -11.29
CA SER A 103 -6.11 1.14 -12.15
C SER A 103 -5.62 0.77 -13.55
N PHE A 104 -4.60 -0.08 -13.67
CA PHE A 104 -4.13 -0.57 -14.98
C PHE A 104 -5.21 -1.36 -15.73
N SER A 105 -6.04 -2.11 -15.01
CA SER A 105 -7.19 -2.82 -15.59
C SER A 105 -8.25 -1.84 -16.15
N VAL A 106 -8.58 -0.79 -15.40
CA VAL A 106 -9.47 0.30 -15.86
C VAL A 106 -8.91 0.96 -17.12
N TYR A 107 -7.59 1.20 -17.15
CA TYR A 107 -6.92 1.87 -18.26
C TYR A 107 -6.60 0.92 -19.43
N LYS A 108 -6.96 -0.36 -19.35
CA LYS A 108 -6.57 -1.38 -20.33
C LYS A 108 -6.96 -1.01 -21.76
N THR A 109 -8.14 -0.41 -21.95
CA THR A 109 -8.61 0.03 -23.27
C THR A 109 -7.74 1.17 -23.83
N LEU A 110 -7.25 2.07 -22.97
CA LEU A 110 -6.35 3.16 -23.34
C LEU A 110 -4.90 2.73 -23.52
N LEU A 111 -4.43 1.72 -22.77
CA LEU A 111 -3.03 1.30 -22.73
C LEU A 111 -2.72 0.12 -23.68
N SER A 112 -3.73 -0.58 -24.19
CA SER A 112 -3.55 -1.70 -25.13
C SER A 112 -2.96 -1.29 -26.48
N ASN A 113 -2.27 -2.23 -27.15
CA ASN A 113 -1.51 -1.99 -28.39
C ASN A 113 -2.36 -1.54 -29.60
N ASN A 114 -3.69 -1.67 -29.56
CA ASN A 114 -4.58 -1.43 -30.71
C ASN A 114 -5.24 -0.04 -30.70
N ARG A 115 -4.45 0.98 -30.37
CA ARG A 115 -4.93 2.35 -30.17
C ARG A 115 -5.26 3.06 -31.49
N ARG A 116 -6.38 3.79 -31.51
CA ARG A 116 -6.45 5.08 -32.22
C ARG A 116 -5.27 5.92 -31.73
N SER A 117 -4.44 6.47 -32.61
CA SER A 117 -3.22 7.19 -32.22
C SER A 117 -3.53 8.42 -31.36
N PHE A 118 -3.54 8.26 -30.03
CA PHE A 118 -3.70 9.38 -29.11
C PHE A 118 -2.37 10.11 -28.96
N LYS A 119 -2.42 11.45 -29.01
CA LYS A 119 -1.33 12.29 -28.50
C LYS A 119 -1.21 12.08 -26.99
N PHE A 120 0.00 12.22 -26.45
CA PHE A 120 0.27 12.07 -25.01
C PHE A 120 -0.67 12.91 -24.13
N GLU A 121 -0.92 14.16 -24.52
CA GLU A 121 -1.88 15.05 -23.84
C GLU A 121 -3.30 14.47 -23.77
N ASN A 122 -3.73 13.76 -24.81
CA ASN A 122 -5.05 13.13 -24.82
C ASN A 122 -5.10 11.91 -23.89
N ILE A 123 -4.01 11.14 -23.80
CA ILE A 123 -3.89 10.02 -22.85
C ILE A 123 -3.99 10.56 -21.42
N ARG A 124 -3.26 11.63 -21.08
CA ARG A 124 -3.30 12.27 -19.76
C ARG A 124 -4.72 12.69 -19.39
N LYS A 125 -5.44 13.35 -20.31
CA LYS A 125 -6.84 13.77 -20.08
C LYS A 125 -7.76 12.58 -19.80
N HIS A 126 -7.64 11.50 -20.58
CA HIS A 126 -8.47 10.31 -20.37
C HIS A 126 -8.16 9.60 -19.06
N ILE A 127 -6.88 9.51 -18.67
CA ILE A 127 -6.48 8.96 -17.37
C ILE A 127 -7.11 9.78 -16.24
N ILE A 128 -7.01 11.13 -16.28
CA ILE A 128 -7.60 12.00 -15.24
C ILE A 128 -9.12 11.77 -15.13
N ILE A 129 -9.82 11.64 -16.25
CA ILE A 129 -11.26 11.37 -16.26
C ILE A 129 -11.56 10.00 -15.60
N GLN A 130 -10.81 8.96 -15.96
CA GLN A 130 -11.01 7.62 -15.42
C GLN A 130 -10.58 7.49 -13.94
N CYS A 131 -9.55 8.23 -13.49
CA CYS A 131 -9.15 8.29 -12.09
C CYS A 131 -10.22 8.92 -11.18
N ASN A 132 -10.93 9.93 -11.69
CA ASN A 132 -11.93 10.69 -10.92
C ASN A 132 -13.36 10.25 -11.23
N HIS A 133 -13.54 9.13 -11.92
CA HIS A 133 -14.87 8.61 -12.14
C HIS A 133 -15.36 8.08 -10.80
N ALA A 134 -16.27 8.82 -10.16
CA ALA A 134 -17.04 8.27 -9.06
C ALA A 134 -17.84 7.09 -9.63
N GLU A 135 -17.67 5.92 -9.04
CA GLU A 135 -18.63 4.83 -9.20
C GLU A 135 -19.89 5.29 -8.47
N ASP A 136 -20.95 5.61 -9.23
CA ASP A 136 -22.29 5.88 -8.70
C ASP A 136 -22.89 4.63 -8.03
#